data_AF-A0A2H3JDF2-F1
#
_entry.id   AF-A0A2H3JDF2-F1
#
_cell.length_a   1.000
_cell.length_b   1.000
_cell.length_c   1.000
_cell.angle_alpha   90.00
_cell.angle_beta   90.00
_cell.angle_gamma   90.00
#
_symmetry.space_group_name_H-M   'P 1'
#
loop_
_entity.id
_entity.type
_entity.pdbx_description
1 polymer ?
#
loop_
_entity_poly.entity_id
_entity_poly.type
_entity_poly.pdbx_seq_one_letter_code
_entity_poly.pdbx_strand_id
1 'polypeptide(L)'
;DGHGSHIQDEIKDLAMENNIELFALPAHMSHKLQPLNVGVFGPMQKAWSNQCNDYAQRTHEGMQHHHVVHEYMAACKTAFT
;
A
#
# COMPACT_ATOMS: atom_id res chain seq x y z
N ASP A 1 -8.06 -0.25 9.69
CA ASP A 1 -7.82 0.65 10.86
C ASP A 1 -9.11 0.71 11.63
N GLY A 2 -9.11 1.22 12.87
CA GLY A 2 -10.35 1.53 13.58
C GLY A 2 -11.03 2.82 13.09
N HIS A 3 -10.92 3.16 11.80
CA HIS A 3 -11.55 4.36 11.25
C HIS A 3 -13.08 4.21 11.28
N GLY A 4 -13.81 5.29 11.58
CA GLY A 4 -15.26 5.25 11.79
C GLY A 4 -16.05 4.66 10.62
N SER A 5 -15.60 4.87 9.38
CA SER A 5 -16.21 4.29 8.18
C SER A 5 -16.07 2.77 8.09
N HIS A 6 -15.15 2.15 8.84
CA HIS A 6 -14.89 0.70 8.81
C HIS A 6 -15.54 -0.06 9.96
N ILE A 7 -16.18 0.65 10.90
CA ILE A 7 -16.78 0.08 12.12
C ILE A 7 -18.25 0.49 12.27
N GLN A 8 -18.90 0.84 11.16
CA GLN A 8 -20.35 1.05 11.13
C GLN A 8 -21.06 -0.26 11.46
N ASP A 9 -22.26 -0.17 12.04
CA ASP A 9 -22.97 -1.34 12.54
C ASP A 9 -23.35 -2.28 11.40
N GLU A 10 -23.69 -1.75 10.22
CA GLU A 10 -23.99 -2.54 9.02
C GLU A 10 -22.79 -3.40 8.58
N ILE A 11 -21.56 -2.91 8.76
CA ILE A 11 -20.34 -3.65 8.43
C ILE A 11 -20.11 -4.77 9.46
N LYS A 12 -20.36 -4.49 10.75
CA LYS A 12 -20.23 -5.48 11.82
C LYS A 12 -21.25 -6.60 11.65
N ASP A 13 -22.50 -6.25 11.37
CA ASP A 13 -23.60 -7.21 11.19
C ASP A 13 -23.28 -8.15 10.02
N LEU A 14 -22.87 -7.59 8.87
CA LEU A 14 -22.46 -8.40 7.71
C LEU A 14 -21.26 -9.30 8.01
N ALA A 15 -20.27 -8.80 8.76
CA ALA A 15 -19.10 -9.60 9.15
C ALA A 15 -19.52 -10.76 10.08
N MET A 16 -20.38 -10.51 11.06
CA MET A 16 -20.91 -11.54 11.97
C MET A 16 -21.71 -12.61 11.21
N GLU A 17 -22.61 -12.20 10.29
CA GLU A 17 -23.39 -13.11 9.45
C GLU A 17 -22.50 -14.05 8.61
N ASN A 18 -21.32 -13.57 8.22
CA ASN A 18 -20.36 -14.33 7.41
C ASN A 18 -19.25 -15.00 8.24
N ASN A 19 -19.35 -15.00 9.58
CA ASN A 19 -18.35 -15.55 10.50
C ASN A 19 -16.94 -14.93 10.32
N ILE A 20 -16.88 -13.62 10.07
CA ILE A 20 -15.66 -12.83 9.92
C ILE A 20 -15.43 -12.02 11.21
N GLU A 21 -14.29 -12.22 11.85
CA GLU A 21 -13.89 -11.44 13.03
C GLU A 21 -13.15 -10.16 12.61
N LEU A 22 -13.68 -9.00 13.01
CA LEU A 22 -13.09 -7.69 12.70
C LEU A 22 -12.10 -7.27 13.80
N PHE A 23 -10.85 -7.03 13.41
CA PHE A 23 -9.82 -6.50 14.31
C PHE A 23 -9.68 -4.98 14.16
N ALA A 24 -10.11 -4.25 15.18
CA ALA A 24 -9.87 -2.81 15.26
C ALA A 24 -8.48 -2.53 15.85
N LEU A 25 -7.56 -2.04 15.02
CA LEU A 25 -6.23 -1.63 15.48
C LEU A 25 -6.29 -0.33 16.31
N PRO A 26 -5.40 -0.16 17.31
CA PRO A 26 -5.31 1.08 18.06
C PRO A 26 -5.14 2.30 17.15
N ALA A 27 -5.70 3.44 17.58
CA ALA A 27 -5.57 4.70 16.87
C ALA A 27 -4.10 5.06 16.62
N HIS A 28 -3.82 5.70 15.49
CA HIS A 28 -2.48 6.16 15.08
C HIS A 28 -1.39 5.08 14.92
N MET A 29 -1.75 3.79 14.95
CA MET A 29 -0.80 2.69 14.76
C MET A 29 -0.78 2.13 13.33
N SER A 30 -1.45 2.79 12.38
CA SER A 30 -1.54 2.35 10.99
C SER A 30 -0.18 2.10 10.34
N HIS A 31 0.81 2.95 10.61
CA HIS A 31 2.16 2.82 10.05
C HIS A 31 3.00 1.69 10.66
N LYS A 32 2.55 1.07 11.76
CA LYS A 32 3.29 0.02 12.49
C LYS A 32 2.57 -1.32 12.50
N LEU A 33 1.24 -1.31 12.59
CA LEU A 33 0.45 -2.51 12.83
C LEU A 33 -0.45 -2.88 11.65
N GLN A 34 -0.75 -1.96 10.71
CA GLN A 34 -1.57 -2.35 9.57
C GLN A 34 -0.75 -3.23 8.63
N PRO A 35 -1.16 -4.50 8.42
CA PRO A 35 -0.42 -5.41 7.55
C PRO A 35 -0.28 -4.87 6.13
N LEU A 36 -1.30 -4.17 5.62
CA LEU A 36 -1.25 -3.56 4.30
C LEU A 36 -0.22 -2.42 4.21
N ASN A 37 -0.14 -1.54 5.21
CA ASN A 37 0.84 -0.46 5.21
C ASN A 37 2.27 -0.99 5.37
N VAL A 38 2.48 -1.93 6.28
CA VAL A 38 3.83 -2.44 6.61
C VAL A 38 4.32 -3.46 5.58
N GLY A 39 3.44 -4.37 5.16
CA GLY A 39 3.79 -5.48 4.28
C GLY A 39 3.64 -5.20 2.80
N VAL A 40 2.79 -4.26 2.40
CA VAL A 40 2.52 -3.97 0.98
C VAL A 40 2.96 -2.56 0.60
N PHE A 41 2.38 -1.53 1.21
CA PHE A 41 2.63 -0.15 0.79
C PHE A 41 4.04 0.33 1.11
N GLY A 42 4.60 -0.03 2.28
CA GLY A 42 5.96 0.33 2.66
C GLY A 42 7.02 -0.21 1.68
N PRO A 43 7.09 -1.54 1.44
CA PRO A 43 7.99 -2.13 0.45
C PRO A 43 7.78 -1.55 -0.95
N MET A 44 6.53 -1.39 -1.37
CA MET A 44 6.21 -0.83 -2.67
C MET A 44 6.67 0.62 -2.83
N GLN A 45 6.42 1.48 -1.84
CA GLN A 45 6.86 2.87 -1.85
C GLN A 45 8.38 2.97 -1.92
N LYS A 46 9.09 2.11 -1.18
CA LYS A 46 10.55 2.02 -1.22
C LYS A 46 11.05 1.60 -2.61
N ALA A 47 10.49 0.53 -3.17
CA ALA A 47 10.87 0.03 -4.49
C ALA A 47 10.60 1.08 -5.58
N TRP A 48 9.44 1.74 -5.53
CA TRP A 48 9.09 2.81 -6.47
C TRP A 48 10.04 4.00 -6.37
N SER A 49 10.39 4.42 -5.15
CA SER A 49 11.34 5.53 -4.95
C SER A 49 12.71 5.20 -5.53
N ASN A 50 13.18 3.95 -5.35
CA ASN A 50 14.43 3.48 -5.94
C ASN A 50 14.35 3.46 -7.47
N GLN A 51 13.27 2.93 -8.05
CA GLN A 51 13.07 2.89 -9.49
C GLN A 51 13.07 4.29 -10.13
N CYS A 52 12.44 5.27 -9.47
CA CYS A 52 12.47 6.67 -9.91
C CYS A 52 13.89 7.24 -9.90
N ASN A 53 14.68 6.94 -8.87
CA ASN A 53 16.08 7.36 -8.78
C ASN A 53 16.91 6.70 -9.89
N ASP A 54 16.74 5.41 -10.11
CA ASP A 54 17.44 4.65 -11.15
C ASP A 54 17.08 5.16 -12.56
N TYR A 55 15.80 5.47 -12.80
CA TYR A 55 15.35 6.08 -14.05
C TYR A 55 16.03 7.44 -14.27
N ALA A 56 16.03 8.31 -13.26
CA ALA A 56 16.63 9.64 -13.35
C ALA A 56 18.15 9.56 -13.59
N GLN A 57 18.83 8.61 -12.95
CA GLN A 57 20.27 8.37 -13.17
C GLN A 57 20.56 7.83 -14.57
N ARG A 58 19.71 6.92 -15.08
CA ARG A 58 19.88 6.28 -16.40
C ARG A 58 19.58 7.19 -17.58
N THR A 59 18.60 8.07 -17.42
CA THR A 59 18.09 8.91 -18.52
C THR A 59 18.55 10.35 -18.45
N HIS A 60 18.97 10.82 -17.26
CA HIS A 60 19.25 12.23 -16.97
C HIS A 60 18.06 13.16 -17.22
N GLU A 61 16.83 12.63 -17.22
CA GLU A 61 15.60 13.34 -17.50
C GLU A 61 14.50 13.02 -16.48
N GLY A 62 13.50 13.90 -16.42
CA GLY A 62 12.27 13.64 -15.65
C GLY A 62 11.40 12.58 -16.32
N MET A 63 10.81 11.69 -15.51
CA MET A 63 9.91 10.65 -16.01
C MET A 63 8.63 11.27 -16.59
N GLN A 64 8.40 11.04 -17.88
CA GLN A 64 7.17 11.44 -18.56
C GLN A 64 6.02 10.48 -18.23
N HIS A 65 4.78 10.97 -18.33
CA HIS A 65 3.58 10.20 -17.97
C HIS A 65 3.50 8.82 -18.65
N HIS A 66 3.89 8.71 -19.92
CA HIS A 66 3.84 7.45 -20.66
C HIS A 66 4.85 6.40 -20.17
N HIS A 67 5.87 6.80 -19.41
CA HIS A 67 6.84 5.88 -18.80
C HIS A 67 6.40 5.38 -17.42
N VAL A 68 5.48 6.08 -16.75
CA VAL A 68 5.11 5.79 -15.36
C VAL A 68 4.62 4.36 -15.18
N VAL A 69 3.73 3.89 -16.05
CA VAL A 69 3.18 2.52 -15.93
C VAL A 69 4.29 1.48 -16.08
N HIS A 70 5.16 1.64 -17.08
CA HIS A 70 6.25 0.70 -17.33
C HIS A 70 7.21 0.62 -16.13
N GLU A 71 7.68 1.77 -15.66
CA GLU A 71 8.63 1.85 -14.54
C GLU A 71 7.96 1.39 -13.24
N TYR A 72 6.69 1.73 -13.01
CA TYR A 72 5.95 1.30 -11.82
C TYR A 72 5.80 -0.22 -11.78
N MET A 73 5.47 -0.85 -12.92
CA MET A 73 5.40 -2.31 -13.01
C MET A 73 6.76 -2.99 -12.82
N ALA A 74 7.87 -2.32 -13.16
CA ALA A 74 9.20 -2.81 -12.81
C ALA A 74 9.44 -2.75 -11.30
N ALA A 75 9.04 -1.67 -10.62
CA ALA A 75 9.11 -1.56 -9.16
C ALA A 75 8.21 -2.58 -8.44
N CYS A 76 7.02 -2.90 -8.98
CA CYS A 76 6.17 -3.97 -8.44
C CYS A 76 6.90 -5.31 -8.34
N LYS A 77 7.71 -5.65 -9.36
CA LYS A 77 8.42 -6.93 -9.44
C LYS A 77 9.52 -7.04 -8.40
N THR A 78 10.14 -5.92 -8.01
CA THR A 78 11.19 -5.88 -6.98
C THR A 78 10.65 -5.70 -5.57
N ALA A 79 9.44 -5.16 -5.41
CA ALA A 79 8.84 -4.90 -4.10
C ALA A 79 8.51 -6.18 -3.30
N PHE A 80 8.26 -7.30 -3.98
CA PHE A 80 7.71 -8.54 -3.38
C PHE A 80 8.50 -9.82 -3.70
N THR A 81 9.76 -9.68 -4.14
CA THR A 81 10.73 -10.79 -4.30
C THR A 81 11.53 -11.01 -3.03
#